data_AF-A0A941ND90-F1
#
_entry.id   AF-A0A941ND90-F1
#
_cell.length_a   1.000
_cell.length_b   1.000
_cell.length_c   1.000
_cell.angle_alpha   90.00
_cell.angle_beta   90.00
_cell.angle_gamma   90.00
#
_symmetry.space_group_name_H-M   'P 1'
#
loop_
_entity.id
_entity.type
_entity.pdbx_description
1 polymer ?
#
loop_
_entity_poly.entity_id
_entity_poly.type
_entity_poly.pdbx_seq_one_letter_code
_entity_poly.pdbx_strand_id
1 'polypeptide(L)'
;MPAPTHPAIARAARALALAGTGTLCILTAGALGITVLGKVHRPGVTLDLPAPPPSKQASAPKPDSAPAAPPVTIDKIVMAGRALIADPALIENSAQGPLPRIADDGRKPMVAYAAPAPNGKFRIAIVVTGLGLSAKATASAMSL
;
A
#
# COMPACT_ATOMS: atom_id res chain seq x y z
N MET A 1 9.57 -13.72 -71.31
CA MET A 1 11.00 -13.53 -70.95
C MET A 1 11.07 -13.06 -69.50
N PRO A 2 11.23 -13.96 -68.50
CA PRO A 2 11.39 -13.54 -67.10
C PRO A 2 12.83 -13.08 -66.86
N ALA A 3 12.98 -11.91 -66.22
CA ALA A 3 14.28 -11.32 -65.88
C ALA A 3 15.07 -12.20 -64.88
N PRO A 4 16.41 -12.23 -64.95
CA PRO A 4 17.22 -13.00 -64.01
C PRO A 4 17.15 -12.33 -62.63
N THR A 5 16.38 -12.90 -61.71
CA THR A 5 16.41 -12.51 -60.29
C THR A 5 17.78 -12.84 -59.73
N HIS A 6 18.58 -11.80 -59.51
CA HIS A 6 19.96 -11.91 -59.06
C HIS A 6 20.00 -12.47 -57.62
N PRO A 7 20.73 -13.57 -57.35
CA PRO A 7 20.76 -14.22 -56.03
C PRO A 7 21.28 -13.30 -54.91
N ALA A 8 21.98 -12.23 -55.26
CA ALA A 8 22.46 -11.21 -54.32
C ALA A 8 21.32 -10.39 -53.69
N ILE A 9 20.25 -10.07 -54.43
CA ILE A 9 19.12 -9.27 -53.94
C ILE A 9 18.32 -10.05 -52.88
N ALA A 10 18.14 -11.36 -53.10
CA ALA A 10 17.47 -12.25 -52.15
C ALA A 10 18.28 -12.46 -50.86
N ARG A 11 19.61 -12.49 -50.93
CA ARG A 11 20.50 -12.58 -49.77
C ARG A 11 20.51 -11.28 -48.96
N ALA A 12 20.54 -10.13 -49.63
CA ALA A 12 20.47 -8.82 -48.99
C ALA A 12 19.13 -8.59 -48.26
N ALA A 13 18.01 -8.99 -48.88
CA ALA A 13 16.69 -8.91 -48.25
C ALA A 13 16.58 -9.81 -47.01
N ARG A 14 17.13 -11.04 -47.06
CA ARG A 14 17.20 -11.94 -45.90
C ARG A 14 18.10 -11.40 -44.79
N ALA A 15 19.24 -10.81 -45.13
CA ALA A 15 20.14 -10.20 -44.16
C ALA A 15 19.48 -9.01 -43.44
N LEU A 16 18.76 -8.17 -44.18
CA LEU A 16 18.03 -7.03 -43.62
C LEU A 16 16.87 -7.49 -42.72
N ALA A 17 16.13 -8.52 -43.12
CA ALA A 17 15.04 -9.09 -42.31
C ALA A 17 15.57 -9.70 -41.01
N LEU A 18 16.70 -10.42 -41.04
CA LEU A 18 17.34 -10.98 -39.85
C LEU A 18 17.87 -9.88 -38.93
N ALA A 19 18.50 -8.85 -39.49
CA ALA A 19 18.99 -7.71 -38.72
C ALA A 19 17.85 -6.97 -38.01
N GLY A 20 16.77 -6.62 -38.74
CA GLY A 20 15.62 -5.93 -38.18
C GLY A 20 14.89 -6.73 -37.11
N THR A 21 14.72 -8.05 -37.33
CA THR A 21 14.11 -8.95 -36.33
C THR A 21 14.99 -9.05 -35.08
N GLY A 22 16.32 -9.14 -35.25
CA GLY A 22 17.26 -9.13 -34.13
C GLY A 22 17.20 -7.85 -33.30
N THR A 23 17.16 -6.68 -33.94
CA THR A 23 17.05 -5.39 -33.23
C THR A 23 15.71 -5.29 -32.48
N LEU A 24 14.62 -5.71 -33.10
CA LEU A 24 13.30 -5.71 -32.46
C LEU A 24 13.27 -6.63 -31.23
N CYS A 25 13.82 -7.85 -31.34
CA CYS A 25 13.89 -8.79 -30.22
C CYS A 25 14.75 -8.25 -29.06
N ILE A 26 15.86 -7.57 -29.35
CA ILE A 26 16.70 -6.97 -28.31
C ILE A 26 15.95 -5.84 -27.59
N LEU A 27 15.25 -4.98 -28.33
CA LEU A 27 14.44 -3.90 -27.76
C LEU A 27 13.28 -4.42 -26.91
N THR A 28 12.54 -5.43 -27.38
CA THR A 28 11.42 -5.99 -26.62
C THR A 28 11.89 -6.75 -25.39
N ALA A 29 12.97 -7.52 -25.49
CA ALA A 29 13.56 -8.21 -24.33
C ALA A 29 14.11 -7.21 -23.30
N GLY A 30 14.74 -6.12 -23.75
CA GLY A 30 15.19 -5.03 -22.87
C GLY A 30 14.03 -4.35 -22.15
N ALA A 31 12.96 -4.00 -22.88
CA ALA A 31 11.75 -3.38 -22.30
C ALA A 31 11.04 -4.29 -21.30
N LEU A 32 10.98 -5.60 -21.57
CA LEU A 32 10.41 -6.56 -20.62
C LEU A 32 11.30 -6.72 -19.38
N GLY A 33 12.62 -6.77 -19.58
CA GLY A 33 13.61 -6.86 -18.49
C GLY A 33 13.52 -5.68 -17.52
N ILE A 34 13.41 -4.44 -18.02
CA ILE A 34 13.20 -3.27 -17.16
C ILE A 34 11.83 -3.29 -16.45
N THR A 35 10.81 -3.92 -17.03
CA THR A 35 9.47 -3.98 -16.43
C THR A 35 9.41 -5.02 -15.32
N VAL A 36 10.05 -6.17 -15.51
CA VAL A 36 10.01 -7.29 -14.56
C VAL A 36 11.06 -7.13 -13.44
N LEU A 37 12.25 -6.62 -13.77
CA LEU A 37 13.39 -6.56 -12.86
C LEU A 37 13.78 -5.13 -12.46
N GLY A 38 13.20 -4.12 -13.10
CA GLY A 38 13.46 -2.72 -12.76
C GLY A 38 12.95 -2.38 -11.36
N LYS A 39 13.80 -1.71 -10.57
CA LYS A 39 13.37 -1.14 -9.30
C LYS A 39 12.44 0.04 -9.56
N VAL A 40 11.20 -0.07 -9.10
CA VAL A 40 10.22 1.01 -9.09
C VAL A 40 10.77 2.16 -8.23
N HIS A 41 11.17 3.26 -8.87
CA HIS A 41 11.49 4.49 -8.16
C HIS A 41 10.20 5.07 -7.58
N ARG A 42 9.99 4.88 -6.28
CA ARG A 42 8.99 5.63 -5.52
C ARG A 42 9.66 6.90 -5.01
N PRO A 43 9.40 8.08 -5.57
CA PRO A 43 9.93 9.31 -5.01
C PRO A 43 9.39 9.46 -3.57
N GLY A 44 10.28 9.34 -2.61
CA GLY A 44 10.02 9.60 -1.19
C GLY A 44 10.87 10.77 -0.75
N VAL A 45 10.27 11.75 -0.09
CA VAL A 45 10.98 12.86 0.54
C VAL A 45 11.06 12.55 2.03
N THR A 46 12.27 12.35 2.54
CA THR A 46 12.51 12.23 3.99
C THR A 46 12.72 13.63 4.55
N LEU A 47 11.79 14.06 5.41
CA LEU A 47 11.97 15.27 6.22
C LEU A 47 12.70 14.86 7.49
N ASP A 48 13.96 15.28 7.62
CA ASP A 48 14.73 15.06 8.85
C ASP A 48 14.26 16.05 9.91
N LEU A 49 13.47 15.54 10.86
CA LEU A 49 12.96 16.31 11.98
C LEU A 49 13.91 16.07 13.16
N PRO A 50 14.43 17.12 13.82
CA PRO A 50 15.30 16.94 14.97
C PRO A 50 14.59 16.10 16.04
N ALA A 51 15.21 14.98 16.41
CA ALA A 51 14.62 14.05 17.36
C ALA A 51 14.41 14.77 18.72
N PRO A 52 13.22 14.67 19.32
CA PRO A 52 13.05 15.11 20.70
C PRO A 52 14.00 14.29 21.60
N PRO A 53 14.52 14.90 22.69
CA PRO A 53 15.45 14.23 23.59
C PRO A 53 14.86 12.89 24.06
N PRO A 54 15.68 11.83 24.24
CA PRO A 54 15.19 10.52 24.61
C PRO A 54 14.43 10.63 25.93
N SER A 55 13.10 10.63 25.82
CA SER A 55 12.22 10.40 26.97
C SER A 55 12.53 8.99 27.43
N LYS A 56 13.01 8.85 28.67
CA LYS A 56 13.23 7.56 29.35
C LYS A 56 12.09 6.63 28.94
N GLN A 57 12.43 5.59 28.16
CA GLN A 57 11.50 4.52 27.81
C GLN A 57 10.86 4.09 29.12
N ALA A 58 9.57 4.37 29.27
CA ALA A 58 8.79 3.71 30.28
C ALA A 58 8.86 2.23 29.89
N SER A 59 9.60 1.45 30.67
CA SER A 59 9.60 0.00 30.58
C SER A 59 8.15 -0.43 30.40
N ALA A 60 7.86 -1.16 29.31
CA ALA A 60 6.56 -1.75 29.13
C ALA A 60 6.20 -2.45 30.46
N PRO A 61 5.02 -2.17 31.05
CA PRO A 61 4.57 -2.96 32.18
C PRO A 61 4.71 -4.43 31.76
N LYS A 62 5.37 -5.22 32.61
CA LYS A 62 5.28 -6.68 32.53
C LYS A 62 3.79 -6.98 32.35
N PRO A 63 3.38 -7.87 31.43
CA PRO A 63 1.98 -8.25 31.33
C PRO A 63 1.63 -8.95 32.63
N ASP A 64 1.21 -8.16 33.62
CA ASP A 64 0.51 -8.63 34.78
C ASP A 64 -0.76 -9.24 34.21
N SER A 65 -0.91 -10.54 34.46
CA SER A 65 -2.06 -11.36 34.13
C SER A 65 -3.30 -10.82 34.84
N ALA A 66 -3.78 -9.63 34.45
CA ALA A 66 -5.16 -9.26 34.64
C ALA A 66 -5.97 -10.33 33.88
N PRO A 67 -7.02 -10.92 34.50
CA PRO A 67 -7.90 -11.83 33.80
C PRO A 67 -8.31 -11.19 32.48
N ALA A 68 -8.00 -11.86 31.37
CA ALA A 68 -8.36 -11.38 30.05
C ALA A 68 -9.87 -11.12 30.06
N ALA A 69 -10.24 -9.84 29.98
CA ALA A 69 -11.63 -9.48 29.81
C ALA A 69 -12.16 -10.26 28.60
N PRO A 70 -13.38 -10.82 28.66
CA PRO A 70 -13.92 -11.59 27.55
C PRO A 70 -13.83 -10.76 26.27
N PRO A 71 -13.54 -11.39 25.11
CA PRO A 71 -13.40 -10.68 23.85
C PRO A 71 -14.65 -9.82 23.60
N VAL A 72 -14.46 -8.53 23.33
CA VAL A 72 -15.56 -7.61 23.07
C VAL A 72 -16.21 -7.98 21.74
N THR A 73 -17.48 -8.35 21.75
CA THR A 73 -18.26 -8.57 20.52
C THR A 73 -18.86 -7.25 20.03
N ILE A 74 -18.84 -7.03 18.72
CA ILE A 74 -19.44 -5.84 18.10
C ILE A 74 -20.69 -6.28 17.35
N ASP A 75 -21.84 -6.19 18.03
CA ASP A 75 -23.12 -6.67 17.49
C ASP A 75 -23.98 -5.51 16.95
N LYS A 76 -23.55 -4.27 17.16
CA LYS A 76 -24.27 -3.05 16.74
C LYS A 76 -23.33 -2.05 16.08
N ILE A 77 -23.89 -1.25 15.18
CA ILE A 77 -23.17 -0.13 14.58
C ILE A 77 -22.81 0.88 15.68
N VAL A 78 -21.54 1.27 15.73
CA VAL A 78 -21.00 2.25 16.68
C VAL A 78 -20.55 3.49 15.92
N MET A 79 -21.02 4.65 16.37
CA MET A 79 -20.71 5.96 15.80
C MET A 79 -20.07 6.86 16.85
N ALA A 80 -19.07 7.66 16.43
CA ALA A 80 -18.56 8.79 17.21
C ALA A 80 -18.86 10.07 16.43
N GLY A 81 -19.98 10.71 16.76
CA GLY A 81 -20.52 11.80 15.96
C GLY A 81 -20.83 11.33 14.55
N ARG A 82 -20.10 11.86 13.55
CA ARG A 82 -20.26 11.49 12.13
C ARG A 82 -19.33 10.37 11.67
N ALA A 83 -18.37 9.98 12.50
CA ALA A 83 -17.40 8.94 12.17
C ALA A 83 -17.99 7.55 12.47
N LEU A 84 -17.96 6.66 11.48
CA LEU A 84 -18.25 5.24 11.66
C LEU A 84 -17.08 4.61 12.40
N ILE A 85 -17.31 4.14 13.62
CA ILE A 85 -16.29 3.51 14.48
C ILE A 85 -16.29 2.01 14.29
N ALA A 86 -17.47 1.40 14.23
CA ALA A 86 -17.59 -0.02 13.99
C ALA A 86 -18.91 -0.36 13.29
N ASP A 87 -18.84 -1.27 12.31
CA ASP A 87 -20.00 -1.85 11.64
C ASP A 87 -19.92 -3.39 11.77
N PRO A 88 -20.91 -4.05 12.39
CA PRO A 88 -20.96 -5.50 12.52
C PRO A 88 -20.87 -6.23 11.18
N ALA A 89 -21.35 -5.64 10.09
CA ALA A 89 -21.26 -6.27 8.77
C ALA A 89 -19.80 -6.42 8.29
N LEU A 90 -18.92 -5.52 8.75
CA LEU A 90 -17.49 -5.47 8.41
C LEU A 90 -16.60 -6.15 9.45
N ILE A 91 -17.21 -6.83 10.43
CA ILE A 91 -16.52 -7.45 11.55
C ILE A 91 -16.91 -8.93 11.64
N GLU A 92 -15.94 -9.77 11.91
CA GLU A 92 -16.11 -11.16 12.31
C GLU A 92 -15.73 -11.31 13.78
N ASN A 93 -16.70 -11.64 14.64
CA ASN A 93 -16.42 -11.89 16.06
C ASN A 93 -15.65 -13.21 16.22
N SER A 94 -14.40 -13.15 16.66
CA SER A 94 -13.56 -14.32 16.94
C SER A 94 -13.21 -14.42 18.42
N ALA A 95 -12.72 -15.58 18.87
CA ALA A 95 -12.23 -15.77 20.24
C ALA A 95 -11.04 -14.85 20.61
N GLN A 96 -10.34 -14.30 19.61
CA GLN A 96 -9.25 -13.33 19.81
C GLN A 96 -9.74 -11.87 19.76
N GLY A 97 -11.04 -11.65 19.50
CA GLY A 97 -11.63 -10.33 19.29
C GLY A 97 -12.17 -10.13 17.86
N PRO A 98 -12.70 -8.93 17.56
CA PRO A 98 -13.32 -8.61 16.28
C PRO A 98 -12.25 -8.51 15.18
N LEU A 99 -12.39 -9.34 14.13
CA LEU A 99 -11.53 -9.33 12.96
C LEU A 99 -12.20 -8.58 11.79
N PRO A 100 -11.43 -7.85 10.97
CA PRO A 100 -11.99 -7.18 9.80
C PRO A 100 -12.39 -8.21 8.72
N ARG A 101 -13.62 -8.12 8.23
CA ARG A 101 -14.12 -8.90 7.08
C ARG A 101 -14.73 -8.00 6.02
N ILE A 102 -14.86 -8.52 4.80
CA ILE A 102 -15.67 -7.88 3.75
C ILE A 102 -17.13 -8.18 4.07
N ALA A 103 -18.00 -7.16 4.02
CA ALA A 103 -19.42 -7.33 4.26
C ALA A 103 -20.08 -8.13 3.13
N ASP A 104 -21.25 -8.71 3.40
CA ASP A 104 -21.99 -9.51 2.42
C ASP A 104 -22.43 -8.68 1.19
N ASP A 105 -22.50 -7.36 1.34
CA ASP A 105 -22.75 -6.38 0.26
C ASP A 105 -21.48 -5.98 -0.52
N GLY A 106 -20.32 -6.53 -0.16
CA GLY A 106 -19.02 -6.25 -0.79
C GLY A 106 -18.28 -5.03 -0.24
N ARG A 107 -18.83 -4.30 0.75
CA ARG A 107 -18.12 -3.19 1.38
C ARG A 107 -16.85 -3.68 2.07
N LYS A 108 -15.76 -2.95 1.88
CA LYS A 108 -14.44 -3.25 2.47
C LYS A 108 -14.17 -2.33 3.66
N PRO A 109 -13.57 -2.84 4.75
CA PRO A 109 -13.18 -2.02 5.90
C PRO A 109 -12.34 -0.80 5.52
N MET A 110 -11.41 -0.96 4.56
CA MET A 110 -10.56 0.12 4.05
C MET A 110 -11.34 1.28 3.43
N VAL A 111 -12.53 1.02 2.89
CA VAL A 111 -13.38 2.05 2.28
C VAL A 111 -14.35 2.62 3.32
N ALA A 112 -14.94 1.76 4.15
CA ALA A 112 -15.95 2.16 5.13
C ALA A 112 -15.39 3.02 6.27
N TYR A 113 -14.15 2.74 6.72
CA TYR A 113 -13.47 3.51 7.76
C TYR A 113 -12.54 4.60 7.20
N ALA A 114 -12.59 4.86 5.89
CA ALA A 114 -11.78 5.91 5.29
C ALA A 114 -12.23 7.28 5.80
N ALA A 115 -11.28 8.10 6.25
CA ALA A 115 -11.55 9.50 6.52
C ALA A 115 -11.90 10.22 5.21
N PRO A 116 -12.93 11.09 5.19
CA PRO A 116 -13.23 11.89 4.01
C PRO A 116 -12.04 12.81 3.71
N ALA A 117 -11.60 12.80 2.45
CA ALA A 117 -10.49 13.61 2.01
C ALA A 117 -10.98 14.87 1.27
N PRO A 118 -10.33 16.03 1.47
CA PRO A 118 -10.64 17.23 0.71
C PRO A 118 -10.29 17.05 -0.77
N ASN A 119 -11.08 17.68 -1.64
CA ASN A 119 -10.85 17.68 -3.08
C ASN A 119 -9.66 18.61 -3.41
N GLY A 120 -8.65 18.10 -4.12
CA GLY A 120 -7.47 18.89 -4.48
C GLY A 120 -6.49 18.12 -5.35
N LYS A 121 -5.68 18.84 -6.13
CA LYS A 121 -4.65 18.26 -7.02
C LYS A 121 -3.44 17.73 -6.25
N PHE A 122 -3.07 18.38 -5.14
CA PHE A 122 -1.98 17.98 -4.27
C PHE A 122 -2.54 17.44 -2.95
N ARG A 123 -2.10 16.25 -2.56
CA ARG A 123 -2.59 15.54 -1.37
C ARG A 123 -1.42 14.96 -0.60
N ILE A 124 -1.40 15.19 0.71
CA ILE A 124 -0.39 14.66 1.63
C ILE A 124 -1.12 13.79 2.66
N ALA A 125 -0.61 12.60 2.92
CA ALA A 125 -1.07 11.73 4.00
C ALA A 125 0.04 11.65 5.05
N ILE A 126 -0.30 11.98 6.30
CA ILE A 126 0.62 11.91 7.44
C ILE A 126 0.15 10.75 8.33
N VAL A 127 1.07 9.83 8.65
CA VAL A 127 0.81 8.72 9.56
C VAL A 127 1.68 8.89 10.80
N VAL A 128 1.06 9.17 11.94
CA VAL A 128 1.73 9.23 13.23
C VAL A 128 1.63 7.86 13.90
N THR A 129 2.76 7.17 14.05
CA THR A 129 2.84 5.84 14.67
C THR A 129 3.10 5.95 16.19
N GLY A 130 2.85 4.88 16.93
CA GLY A 130 3.14 4.83 18.38
C GLY A 130 2.11 5.55 19.26
N LEU A 131 0.92 5.85 18.70
CA LEU A 131 -0.22 6.31 19.51
C LEU A 131 -0.54 5.27 20.58
N GLY A 132 -0.82 5.72 21.81
CA GLY A 132 -1.11 4.85 22.95
C GLY A 132 0.11 4.39 23.76
N LEU A 133 1.35 4.57 23.27
CA LEU A 133 2.56 4.24 24.05
C LEU A 133 2.86 5.26 25.16
N SER A 134 2.44 6.50 24.99
CA SER A 134 2.54 7.56 25.99
C SER A 134 1.31 8.44 25.93
N ALA A 135 0.61 8.58 27.05
CA ALA A 135 -0.58 9.42 27.16
C ALA A 135 -0.27 10.87 26.76
N LYS A 136 0.87 11.40 27.21
CA LYS A 136 1.33 12.76 26.87
C LYS A 136 1.61 12.90 25.37
N ALA A 137 2.36 11.97 24.78
CA ALA A 137 2.70 12.05 23.36
C ALA A 137 1.46 11.92 22.46
N THR A 138 0.52 11.05 22.85
CA THR A 138 -0.75 10.87 22.14
C THR A 138 -1.59 12.15 22.22
N ALA A 139 -1.72 12.76 23.40
CA ALA A 139 -2.44 14.03 23.56
C ALA A 139 -1.84 15.14 22.69
N SER A 140 -0.51 15.26 22.68
CA SER A 140 0.20 16.23 21.82
C SER A 140 0.01 15.98 20.33
N ALA A 141 -0.17 14.73 19.89
CA ALA A 141 -0.47 14.42 18.49
C ALA A 141 -1.91 14.76 18.10
N MET A 142 -2.84 14.76 19.05
CA MET A 142 -4.26 15.04 18.81
C MET A 142 -4.64 16.50 19.01
N SER A 143 -3.81 17.29 19.71
CA SER A 143 -4.09 18.69 20.06
C SER A 143 -3.81 19.69 18.92
N LEU A 144 -4.16 19.34 17.67
CA LEU A 144 -3.94 20.19 16.51
C LEU A 144 -4.86 21.43 16.50
#